data_AF-A0A4Y1R0B2-F1
#
_entry.id   AF-A0A4Y1R0B2-F1
#
_cell.length_a   1.000
_cell.length_b   1.000
_cell.length_c   1.000
_cell.angle_alpha   90.00
_cell.angle_beta   90.00
_cell.angle_gamma   90.00
#
_symmetry.space_group_name_H-M   'P 1'
#
loop_
_entity.id
_entity.type
_entity.pdbx_description
1 polymer ?
#
loop_
_entity_poly.entity_id
_entity_poly.type
_entity_poly.pdbx_seq_one_letter_code
_entity_poly.pdbx_strand_id
1 'polypeptide(L)'
;MVDGQSKLAARDNKTLTMFNFATGAKYLLPPLSPLGEACSRRDLTAIHEVLENIGYKDDGMTNELSFQMWTDQMQETLDSKEKGDSAFKQKDFRTTIECYSQFIDVGTMVSPTIFARRGLSFLMNDMPQEALNDAMQAQVISPIWHIASYLQAAALSALGMDNEAQAALKEGTMLEAKRNAAAAKK
;
A
#
# COMPACT_ATOMS: atom_id res chain seq x y z
N MET A 1 -40.52 -62.90 -9.53
CA MET A 1 -39.15 -62.36 -9.59
C MET A 1 -39.16 -61.07 -8.76
N VAL A 2 -39.10 -61.23 -7.45
CA VAL A 2 -37.94 -61.02 -6.55
C VAL A 2 -37.62 -59.53 -6.34
N ASP A 3 -37.91 -59.10 -5.11
CA ASP A 3 -37.43 -57.92 -4.38
C ASP A 3 -35.96 -57.55 -4.62
N GLY A 4 -35.61 -56.28 -4.46
CA GLY A 4 -34.21 -55.86 -4.61
C GLY A 4 -33.86 -54.43 -4.24
N GLN A 5 -34.24 -54.00 -3.03
CA GLN A 5 -33.54 -53.05 -2.16
C GLN A 5 -33.08 -51.68 -2.71
N SER A 6 -33.83 -50.68 -2.27
CA SER A 6 -33.40 -49.33 -1.94
C SER A 6 -32.13 -49.31 -1.06
N LYS A 7 -31.11 -48.58 -1.48
CA LYS A 7 -29.95 -48.22 -0.65
C LYS A 7 -29.91 -46.71 -0.44
N LEU A 8 -30.43 -46.31 0.71
CA LEU A 8 -30.27 -44.99 1.31
C LEU A 8 -28.82 -44.90 1.83
N ALA A 9 -28.01 -43.99 1.28
CA ALA A 9 -26.69 -43.68 1.82
C ALA A 9 -26.66 -42.22 2.28
N ALA A 10 -26.50 -42.10 3.60
CA ALA A 10 -26.09 -40.97 4.44
C ALA A 10 -26.00 -39.57 3.81
N ARG A 11 -26.81 -38.67 4.37
CA ARG A 11 -26.62 -37.21 4.32
C ARG A 11 -25.40 -36.84 5.18
N ASP A 12 -24.32 -36.37 4.56
CA ASP A 12 -23.35 -35.52 5.23
C ASP A 12 -23.75 -34.05 5.02
N ASN A 13 -24.27 -33.47 6.10
CA ASN A 13 -24.69 -32.08 6.19
C ASN A 13 -23.52 -31.22 6.69
N LYS A 14 -22.75 -30.62 5.76
CA LYS A 14 -21.96 -29.41 6.04
C LYS A 14 -22.04 -28.44 4.86
N THR A 15 -22.96 -27.49 5.00
CA THR A 15 -22.87 -26.10 4.53
C THR A 15 -22.70 -25.89 3.02
N LEU A 16 -23.79 -26.09 2.25
CA LEU A 16 -23.98 -25.42 0.96
C LEU A 16 -24.66 -24.06 1.18
N THR A 17 -23.90 -22.97 1.14
CA THR A 17 -24.40 -21.67 0.71
C THR A 17 -23.81 -21.38 -0.68
N MET A 18 -24.43 -21.99 -1.69
CA MET A 18 -24.18 -21.68 -3.10
C MET A 18 -25.32 -20.79 -3.60
N PHE A 19 -25.13 -19.48 -3.52
CA PHE A 19 -25.87 -18.56 -4.39
C PHE A 19 -25.15 -18.54 -5.74
N ASN A 20 -25.72 -19.22 -6.73
CA ASN A 20 -25.31 -19.13 -8.13
C ASN A 20 -26.33 -18.29 -8.90
N PHE A 21 -25.89 -17.14 -9.41
CA PHE A 21 -26.45 -16.51 -10.60
C PHE A 21 -25.31 -16.23 -11.60
N ALA A 22 -25.69 -16.20 -12.87
CA ALA A 22 -24.91 -16.52 -14.05
C ALA A 22 -23.68 -15.64 -14.37
N THR A 23 -22.76 -16.24 -15.15
CA THR A 23 -21.69 -15.65 -15.99
C THR A 23 -20.56 -14.87 -15.32
N GLY A 24 -19.32 -15.36 -15.51
CA GLY A 24 -18.08 -14.62 -15.27
C GLY A 24 -17.02 -15.53 -14.68
N ALA A 25 -15.86 -15.65 -15.33
CA ALA A 25 -14.71 -16.36 -14.78
C ALA A 25 -14.44 -15.85 -13.35
N LYS A 26 -14.51 -16.75 -12.36
CA LYS A 26 -14.16 -16.44 -10.97
C LYS A 26 -12.66 -16.16 -10.91
N TYR A 27 -12.25 -14.90 -11.10
CA TYR A 27 -10.93 -14.46 -10.66
C TYR A 27 -10.94 -14.50 -9.14
N LEU A 28 -10.46 -15.61 -8.56
CA LEU A 28 -10.12 -15.63 -7.14
C LEU A 28 -9.06 -14.54 -6.93
N LEU A 29 -9.38 -13.58 -6.07
CA LEU A 29 -8.38 -12.59 -5.64
C LEU A 29 -7.18 -13.34 -5.06
N PRO A 30 -5.95 -12.97 -5.46
CA PRO A 30 -4.75 -13.51 -4.84
C PRO A 30 -4.78 -13.35 -3.31
N PRO A 31 -4.11 -14.23 -2.55
CA PRO A 31 -3.97 -14.03 -1.12
C PRO A 31 -3.24 -12.71 -0.82
N LEU A 32 -3.57 -12.08 0.29
CA LEU A 32 -2.88 -10.87 0.74
C LEU A 32 -1.41 -11.17 1.01
N SER A 33 -0.55 -10.25 0.57
CA SER A 33 0.84 -10.21 1.00
C SER A 33 0.95 -9.76 2.46
N PRO A 34 2.12 -9.89 3.10
CA PRO A 34 2.33 -9.35 4.45
C PRO A 34 1.97 -7.86 4.57
N LEU A 35 2.28 -7.06 3.54
CA LEU A 35 1.88 -5.64 3.51
C LEU A 35 0.37 -5.47 3.39
N GLY A 36 -0.27 -6.22 2.47
CA GLY A 36 -1.73 -6.16 2.32
C GLY A 36 -2.47 -6.56 3.60
N GLU A 37 -1.98 -7.59 4.30
CA GLU A 37 -2.52 -8.01 5.59
C GLU A 37 -2.31 -6.94 6.68
N ALA A 38 -1.12 -6.34 6.75
CA ALA A 38 -0.84 -5.26 7.69
C ALA A 38 -1.75 -4.05 7.45
N CYS A 39 -1.97 -3.65 6.19
CA CYS A 39 -2.89 -2.56 5.84
C CYS A 39 -4.35 -2.91 6.16
N SER A 40 -4.78 -4.16 5.93
CA SER A 40 -6.11 -4.64 6.29
C SER A 40 -6.38 -4.56 7.80
N ARG A 41 -5.40 -4.94 8.63
CA ARG A 41 -5.50 -4.87 10.09
C ARG A 41 -5.14 -3.50 10.68
N ARG A 42 -4.72 -2.54 9.84
CA ARG A 42 -4.10 -1.27 10.25
C ARG A 42 -2.92 -1.47 11.23
N ASP A 43 -2.11 -2.50 11.01
CA ASP A 43 -0.87 -2.71 11.76
C ASP A 43 0.19 -1.73 11.26
N LEU A 44 0.15 -0.50 11.82
CA LEU A 44 1.04 0.59 11.40
C LEU A 44 2.52 0.25 11.65
N THR A 45 2.83 -0.64 12.60
CA THR A 45 4.22 -1.06 12.88
C THR A 45 4.72 -1.98 11.78
N ALA A 46 3.93 -2.98 11.37
CA ALA A 46 4.29 -3.85 10.26
C ALA A 46 4.39 -3.08 8.92
N ILE A 47 3.50 -2.10 8.70
CA ILE A 47 3.57 -1.22 7.53
C ILE A 47 4.88 -0.40 7.54
N HIS A 48 5.28 0.13 8.69
CA HIS A 48 6.53 0.88 8.85
C HIS A 48 7.76 0.04 8.45
N GLU A 49 7.85 -1.19 8.97
CA GLU A 49 8.96 -2.11 8.67
C GLU A 49 9.05 -2.42 7.17
N VAL A 50 7.90 -2.60 6.51
CA VAL A 50 7.86 -2.83 5.06
C VAL A 50 8.33 -1.60 4.28
N LEU A 51 7.87 -0.40 4.62
CA LEU A 51 8.29 0.85 3.96
C LEU A 51 9.77 1.18 4.18
N GLU A 52 10.34 0.79 5.33
CA GLU A 52 11.77 0.90 5.57
C GLU A 52 12.56 -0.05 4.65
N ASN A 53 12.17 -1.33 4.60
CA ASN A 53 12.86 -2.37 3.84
C ASN A 53 12.81 -2.15 2.32
N ILE A 54 11.69 -1.65 1.81
CA ILE A 54 11.54 -1.31 0.39
C ILE A 54 12.42 -0.13 0.03
N GLY A 55 12.61 0.83 0.95
CA GLY A 55 13.44 2.00 0.70
C GLY A 55 12.88 2.81 -0.47
N TYR A 56 13.78 3.25 -1.34
CA TYR A 56 13.48 4.04 -2.55
C TYR A 56 13.51 3.20 -3.83
N LYS A 57 13.51 1.87 -3.74
CA LYS A 57 13.71 0.96 -4.89
C LYS A 57 12.66 1.14 -6.00
N ASP A 58 11.48 1.64 -5.63
CA ASP A 58 10.33 1.79 -6.52
C ASP A 58 10.12 3.21 -7.06
N ASP A 59 10.99 4.17 -6.71
CA ASP A 59 10.85 5.57 -7.12
C ASP A 59 11.16 5.81 -8.60
N GLY A 60 11.72 4.81 -9.30
CA GLY A 60 12.10 4.93 -10.71
C GLY A 60 13.19 5.96 -10.99
N MET A 61 13.71 6.64 -9.96
CA MET A 61 14.75 7.66 -10.07
C MET A 61 16.10 6.97 -10.27
N THR A 62 16.55 6.91 -11.52
CA THR A 62 17.95 6.67 -11.86
C THR A 62 18.75 7.96 -11.65
N ASN A 63 19.91 7.85 -11.00
CA ASN A 63 20.84 8.91 -10.59
C ASN A 63 21.21 9.97 -11.66
N GLU A 64 20.30 10.87 -12.03
CA GLU A 64 20.61 12.05 -12.87
C GLU A 64 20.61 13.32 -12.00
N LEU A 65 21.53 13.37 -11.04
CA LEU A 65 21.70 14.48 -10.08
C LEU A 65 22.81 15.46 -10.48
N SER A 66 23.46 15.26 -11.63
CA SER A 66 24.79 15.83 -11.90
C SER A 66 24.84 17.32 -12.27
N PHE A 67 23.70 18.01 -12.48
CA PHE A 67 23.69 19.46 -12.72
C PHE A 67 22.72 20.24 -11.85
N GLN A 68 21.85 19.58 -11.10
CA GLN A 68 20.83 20.24 -10.28
C GLN A 68 21.22 20.35 -8.79
N MET A 69 22.23 19.58 -8.34
CA MET A 69 22.72 19.60 -6.95
C MET A 69 23.55 20.82 -6.55
N TRP A 70 24.00 21.65 -7.49
CA TRP A 70 24.96 22.73 -7.18
C TRP A 70 24.34 24.00 -6.58
N THR A 71 23.01 24.06 -6.38
CA THR A 71 22.34 25.23 -5.81
C THR A 71 22.10 25.04 -4.31
N ASP A 72 22.24 26.12 -3.52
CA ASP A 72 22.01 26.08 -2.06
C ASP A 72 20.61 25.57 -1.71
N GLN A 73 19.59 25.95 -2.48
CA GLN A 73 18.21 25.49 -2.32
C GLN A 73 18.05 23.97 -2.50
N MET A 74 18.81 23.36 -3.43
CA MET A 74 18.78 21.92 -3.63
C MET A 74 19.48 21.20 -2.49
N GLN A 75 20.59 21.74 -1.99
CA GLN A 75 21.29 21.18 -0.83
C GLN A 75 20.38 21.15 0.40
N GLU A 76 19.71 22.26 0.72
CA GLU A 76 18.75 22.33 1.83
C GLU A 76 17.58 21.34 1.67
N THR A 77 17.12 21.14 0.43
CA THR A 77 16.07 20.16 0.11
C THR A 77 16.54 18.74 0.42
N LEU A 78 17.74 18.38 -0.03
CA LEU A 78 18.32 17.05 0.23
C LEU A 78 18.61 16.83 1.72
N ASP A 79 19.11 17.84 2.43
CA ASP A 79 19.33 17.78 3.88
C ASP A 79 18.01 17.52 4.63
N SER A 80 16.93 18.18 4.21
CA SER A 80 15.59 17.96 4.76
C SER A 80 15.10 16.53 4.50
N LYS A 81 15.31 15.99 3.30
CA LYS A 81 15.01 14.60 2.98
C LYS A 81 15.80 13.63 3.87
N GLU A 82 17.11 13.81 4.01
CA GLU A 82 17.97 12.93 4.80
C GLU A 82 17.62 12.95 6.30
N LYS A 83 17.26 14.13 6.82
CA LYS A 83 16.74 14.28 8.17
C LYS A 83 15.39 13.56 8.33
N GLY A 84 14.49 13.71 7.37
CA GLY A 84 13.21 12.98 7.33
C GLY A 84 13.39 11.46 7.29
N ASP A 85 14.34 10.97 6.49
CA ASP A 85 14.71 9.56 6.40
C ASP A 85 15.22 9.01 7.72
N SER A 86 16.06 9.80 8.43
CA SER A 86 16.60 9.43 9.74
C SER A 86 15.51 9.41 10.81
N ALA A 87 14.65 10.44 10.84
CA ALA A 87 13.51 10.51 11.77
C ALA A 87 12.53 9.35 11.54
N PHE A 88 12.24 9.01 10.28
CA PHE A 88 11.32 7.91 9.96
C PHE A 88 11.85 6.57 10.48
N LYS A 89 13.15 6.29 10.31
CA LYS A 89 13.80 5.10 10.87
C LYS A 89 13.73 5.07 12.40
N GLN A 90 13.92 6.21 13.04
CA GLN A 90 13.83 6.36 14.50
C GLN A 90 12.40 6.38 15.04
N LYS A 91 11.39 6.28 14.16
CA LYS A 91 9.96 6.38 14.50
C LYS A 91 9.60 7.72 15.14
N ASP A 92 10.37 8.77 14.87
CA ASP A 92 10.02 10.16 15.19
C ASP A 92 9.13 10.73 14.08
N PHE A 93 7.86 10.32 14.11
CA PHE A 93 6.90 10.61 13.06
C PHE A 93 6.54 12.10 12.94
N ARG A 94 6.69 12.89 14.02
CA ARG A 94 6.45 14.34 13.95
C ARG A 94 7.56 15.02 13.16
N THR A 95 8.82 14.71 13.49
CA THR A 95 9.96 15.22 12.74
C THR A 95 9.94 14.73 11.30
N THR A 96 9.52 13.48 11.05
CA THR A 96 9.30 12.98 9.68
C THR A 96 8.32 13.85 8.90
N ILE A 97 7.15 14.16 9.49
CA ILE A 97 6.14 14.99 8.83
C ILE A 97 6.72 16.37 8.48
N GLU A 98 7.38 17.03 9.42
CA GLU A 98 7.98 18.35 9.21
C GLU A 98 9.01 18.33 8.08
N CYS A 99 9.98 17.43 8.15
CA CYS A 99 11.10 17.38 7.22
C CYS A 99 10.66 16.99 5.80
N TYR A 100 9.75 16.01 5.66
CA TYR A 100 9.21 15.65 4.36
C TYR A 100 8.27 16.71 3.79
N SER A 101 7.57 17.49 4.63
CA SER A 101 6.79 18.62 4.14
C SER A 101 7.66 19.72 3.58
N GLN A 102 8.74 20.08 4.28
CA GLN A 102 9.75 21.02 3.75
C GLN A 102 10.31 20.54 2.40
N PHE A 103 10.66 19.26 2.28
CA PHE A 103 11.12 18.69 1.01
C PHE A 103 10.08 18.83 -0.12
N ILE A 104 8.82 18.51 0.17
CA ILE A 104 7.72 18.55 -0.81
C ILE A 104 7.40 20.00 -1.21
N ASP A 105 7.39 20.94 -0.26
CA ASP A 105 7.03 22.34 -0.50
C ASP A 105 8.03 23.06 -1.41
N VAL A 106 9.31 22.68 -1.36
CA VAL A 106 10.32 23.18 -2.31
C VAL A 106 10.06 22.66 -3.73
N GLY A 107 9.39 21.52 -3.87
CA GLY A 107 8.84 21.03 -5.14
C GLY A 107 9.85 20.65 -6.22
N THR A 108 11.13 20.59 -5.89
CA THR A 108 12.20 20.35 -6.88
C THR A 108 12.36 18.87 -7.24
N MET A 109 11.97 17.97 -6.34
CA MET A 109 12.00 16.52 -6.54
C MET A 109 10.68 15.89 -6.09
N VAL A 110 10.22 14.88 -6.82
CA VAL A 110 8.96 14.18 -6.55
C VAL A 110 9.27 12.72 -6.29
N SER A 111 8.85 12.20 -5.14
CA SER A 111 9.13 10.84 -4.69
C SER A 111 7.87 10.20 -4.12
N PRO A 112 7.34 9.11 -4.73
CA PRO A 112 6.18 8.41 -4.17
C PRO A 112 6.50 7.81 -2.79
N THR A 113 7.76 7.39 -2.55
CA THR A 113 8.21 6.91 -1.23
C THR A 113 8.10 7.96 -0.13
N ILE A 114 8.47 9.22 -0.41
CA ILE A 114 8.36 10.30 0.59
C ILE A 114 6.90 10.54 0.98
N PHE A 115 5.99 10.60 0.00
CA PHE A 115 4.56 10.69 0.27
C PHE A 115 4.05 9.48 1.07
N ALA A 116 4.43 8.26 0.71
CA ALA A 116 4.03 7.06 1.44
C ALA A 116 4.49 7.07 2.92
N ARG A 117 5.75 7.46 3.17
CA ARG A 117 6.30 7.51 4.53
C ARG A 117 5.72 8.64 5.37
N ARG A 118 5.50 9.81 4.77
CA ARG A 118 4.81 10.93 5.43
C ARG A 118 3.35 10.57 5.72
N GLY A 119 2.66 9.93 4.78
CA GLY A 119 1.30 9.41 4.96
C GLY A 119 1.19 8.41 6.12
N LEU A 120 2.13 7.46 6.24
CA LEU A 120 2.17 6.57 7.41
C LEU A 120 2.42 7.35 8.71
N SER A 121 3.30 8.35 8.66
CA SER A 121 3.60 9.19 9.83
C SER A 121 2.37 9.99 10.29
N PHE A 122 1.52 10.44 9.36
CA PHE A 122 0.22 11.02 9.68
C PHE A 122 -0.71 10.01 10.35
N LEU A 123 -0.80 8.76 9.87
CA LEU A 123 -1.58 7.71 10.56
C LEU A 123 -1.08 7.46 11.98
N MET A 124 0.24 7.49 12.20
CA MET A 124 0.85 7.35 13.53
C MET A 124 0.55 8.52 14.47
N ASN A 125 0.09 9.65 13.94
CA ASN A 125 -0.30 10.84 14.70
C ASN A 125 -1.82 11.09 14.64
N ASP A 126 -2.62 10.07 14.33
CA ASP A 126 -4.09 10.16 14.26
C ASP A 126 -4.62 11.20 13.25
N MET A 127 -3.91 11.36 12.12
CA MET A 127 -4.25 12.27 11.02
C MET A 127 -4.60 11.51 9.73
N PRO A 128 -5.71 10.74 9.70
CA PRO A 128 -5.98 9.82 8.59
C PRO A 128 -6.40 10.50 7.29
N GLN A 129 -6.90 11.74 7.33
CA GLN A 129 -7.27 12.49 6.12
C GLN A 129 -6.03 12.94 5.35
N GLU A 130 -5.03 13.46 6.05
CA GLU A 130 -3.73 13.85 5.51
C GLU A 130 -2.98 12.63 4.99
N ALA A 131 -3.07 11.50 5.70
CA ALA A 131 -2.53 10.24 5.23
C ALA A 131 -3.15 9.76 3.92
N LEU A 132 -4.49 9.89 3.78
CA LEU A 132 -5.18 9.54 2.54
C LEU A 132 -4.72 10.44 1.38
N ASN A 133 -4.60 11.75 1.62
CA ASN A 133 -4.11 12.69 0.61
C ASN A 133 -2.72 12.29 0.12
N ASP A 134 -1.79 11.97 1.04
CA ASP A 134 -0.44 11.54 0.69
C ASP A 134 -0.44 10.20 -0.07
N ALA A 135 -1.26 9.24 0.32
CA ALA A 135 -1.38 7.96 -0.37
C ALA A 135 -1.97 8.12 -1.80
N MET A 136 -2.86 9.09 -2.00
CA MET A 136 -3.36 9.45 -3.34
C MET A 136 -2.27 10.16 -4.17
N GLN A 137 -1.50 11.08 -3.60
CA GLN A 137 -0.37 11.71 -4.29
C GLN A 137 0.68 10.68 -4.72
N ALA A 138 1.03 9.74 -3.84
CA ALA A 138 1.93 8.63 -4.18
C ALA A 138 1.43 7.81 -5.37
N GLN A 139 0.11 7.57 -5.47
CA GLN A 139 -0.49 6.87 -6.60
C GLN A 139 -0.47 7.72 -7.89
N VAL A 140 -0.69 9.03 -7.81
CA VAL A 140 -0.56 9.92 -8.98
C VAL A 140 0.85 9.87 -9.55
N ILE A 141 1.86 9.85 -8.68
CA ILE A 141 3.27 9.79 -9.07
C ILE A 141 3.65 8.41 -9.63
N SER A 142 3.14 7.34 -9.02
CA SER A 142 3.40 5.97 -9.45
C SER A 142 2.10 5.15 -9.54
N PRO A 143 1.37 5.23 -10.68
CA PRO A 143 0.01 4.65 -10.81
C PRO A 143 -0.08 3.14 -10.63
N ILE A 144 1.03 2.42 -10.85
CA ILE A 144 1.09 0.96 -10.73
C ILE A 144 1.68 0.50 -9.39
N TRP A 145 1.96 1.43 -8.47
CA TRP A 145 2.60 1.13 -7.20
C TRP A 145 1.59 0.67 -6.15
N HIS A 146 1.43 -0.66 -6.05
CA HIS A 146 0.53 -1.34 -5.12
C HIS A 146 0.59 -0.83 -3.67
N ILE A 147 1.75 -0.36 -3.20
CA ILE A 147 1.93 0.22 -1.85
C ILE A 147 1.02 1.42 -1.62
N ALA A 148 0.87 2.30 -2.63
CA ALA A 148 0.00 3.46 -2.52
C ALA A 148 -1.46 3.04 -2.29
N SER A 149 -1.96 2.04 -3.03
CA SER A 149 -3.31 1.51 -2.85
C SER A 149 -3.52 0.85 -1.48
N TYR A 150 -2.51 0.13 -0.97
CA TYR A 150 -2.57 -0.44 0.38
C TYR A 150 -2.58 0.64 1.48
N LEU A 151 -1.80 1.70 1.34
CA LEU A 151 -1.84 2.83 2.27
C LEU A 151 -3.16 3.59 2.23
N GLN A 152 -3.77 3.75 1.05
CA GLN A 152 -5.14 4.28 0.94
C GLN A 152 -6.13 3.40 1.72
N ALA A 153 -6.03 2.07 1.63
CA ALA A 153 -6.89 1.16 2.39
C ALA A 153 -6.76 1.37 3.90
N ALA A 154 -5.52 1.51 4.41
CA ALA A 154 -5.27 1.76 5.82
C ALA A 154 -5.83 3.11 6.29
N ALA A 155 -5.68 4.16 5.48
CA ALA A 155 -6.20 5.50 5.78
C ALA A 155 -7.73 5.57 5.71
N LEU A 156 -8.35 4.99 4.69
CA LEU A 156 -9.80 4.90 4.54
C LEU A 156 -10.43 4.10 5.67
N SER A 157 -9.80 3.00 6.09
CA SER A 157 -10.26 2.23 7.26
C SER A 157 -10.14 3.04 8.55
N ALA A 158 -9.08 3.86 8.72
CA ALA A 158 -8.97 4.77 9.86
C ALA A 158 -10.06 5.87 9.86
N LEU A 159 -10.57 6.24 8.68
CA LEU A 159 -11.70 7.17 8.52
C LEU A 159 -13.08 6.51 8.69
N GLY A 160 -13.15 5.18 8.86
CA GLY A 160 -14.42 4.43 8.89
C GLY A 160 -15.08 4.26 7.52
N MET A 161 -14.34 4.48 6.42
CA MET A 161 -14.80 4.31 5.05
C MET A 161 -14.54 2.87 4.56
N ASP A 162 -15.22 1.90 5.18
CA ASP A 162 -14.90 0.47 5.02
C ASP A 162 -15.05 -0.05 3.59
N ASN A 163 -16.04 0.44 2.83
CA ASN A 163 -16.27 -0.01 1.45
C ASN A 163 -15.12 0.43 0.54
N GLU A 164 -14.70 1.68 0.66
CA GLU A 164 -13.60 2.28 -0.07
C GLU A 164 -12.27 1.64 0.34
N ALA A 165 -12.09 1.36 1.64
CA ALA A 165 -10.92 0.65 2.14
C ALA A 165 -10.80 -0.75 1.52
N GLN A 166 -11.91 -1.50 1.46
CA GLN A 166 -11.94 -2.82 0.81
C GLN A 166 -11.70 -2.73 -0.70
N ALA A 167 -12.16 -1.69 -1.37
CA ALA A 167 -11.88 -1.45 -2.79
C ALA A 167 -10.38 -1.18 -3.02
N ALA A 168 -9.78 -0.28 -2.21
CA ALA A 168 -8.36 0.04 -2.28
C ALA A 168 -7.47 -1.18 -1.97
N LEU A 169 -7.87 -2.01 -1.00
CA LEU A 169 -7.17 -3.25 -0.66
C LEU A 169 -7.14 -4.23 -1.85
N LYS A 170 -8.29 -4.42 -2.53
CA LYS A 170 -8.38 -5.26 -3.74
C LYS A 170 -7.53 -4.73 -4.88
N GLU A 171 -7.53 -3.41 -5.10
CA GLU A 171 -6.69 -2.76 -6.11
C GLU A 171 -5.20 -3.02 -5.82
N GLY A 172 -4.75 -2.83 -4.58
CA GLY A 172 -3.39 -3.12 -4.15
C GLY A 172 -2.99 -4.57 -4.42
N THR A 173 -3.85 -5.54 -4.08
CA THR A 173 -3.62 -6.96 -4.37
C THR A 173 -3.50 -7.25 -5.86
N MET A 174 -4.35 -6.64 -6.69
CA MET A 174 -4.28 -6.82 -8.14
C MET A 174 -3.01 -6.22 -8.74
N LEU A 175 -2.61 -5.02 -8.30
CA LEU A 175 -1.38 -4.35 -8.76
C LEU A 175 -0.13 -5.15 -8.35
N GLU A 176 -0.09 -5.64 -7.11
CA GLU A 176 1.02 -6.45 -6.60
C GLU A 176 1.16 -7.76 -7.38
N ALA A 177 0.05 -8.46 -7.63
CA ALA A 177 0.06 -9.69 -8.42
C ALA A 177 0.56 -9.46 -9.86
N LYS A 178 0.12 -8.36 -10.50
CA LYS A 178 0.60 -7.95 -11.83
C LYS A 178 2.11 -7.68 -11.83
N ARG A 179 2.61 -6.96 -10.82
CA ARG A 179 4.05 -6.68 -10.64
C ARG A 179 4.86 -7.97 -10.49
N ASN A 180 4.43 -8.87 -9.62
CA ASN A 180 5.13 -10.13 -9.38
C ASN A 180 5.14 -11.03 -10.62
N ALA A 181 4.04 -11.08 -11.37
CA ALA A 181 3.96 -11.80 -12.63
C ALA A 181 4.86 -11.20 -13.73
N ALA A 182 5.08 -9.88 -13.73
CA ALA A 182 6.02 -9.23 -14.64
C ALA A 182 7.48 -9.51 -14.27
N ALA A 183 7.79 -9.58 -12.98
CA ALA A 183 9.13 -9.91 -12.49
C ALA A 183 9.53 -11.37 -12.80
N ALA A 184 8.61 -12.32 -12.72
CA ALA A 184 8.87 -13.74 -13.00
C ALA A 184 9.12 -14.07 -14.49
N LYS A 185 8.91 -13.10 -15.40
CA LYS A 185 9.15 -13.25 -16.84
C LYS A 185 10.52 -12.73 -17.28
N LYS A 186 11.29 -12.13 -16.37
CA LYS A 186 12.67 -11.65 -16.60
C LYS A 186 13.66 -12.71 -16.14
#